data_AF-R6AF40-F1
#
_entry.id   AF-R6AF40-F1
#
_cell.length_a   1.000
_cell.length_b   1.000
_cell.length_c   1.000
_cell.angle_alpha   90.00
_cell.angle_beta   90.00
_cell.angle_gamma   90.00
#
_symmetry.space_group_name_H-M   'P 1'
#
loop_
_entity.id
_entity.type
_entity.pdbx_description
1 polymer ?
#
loop_
_entity_poly.entity_id
_entity_poly.type
_entity_poly.pdbx_seq_one_letter_code
_entity_poly.pdbx_strand_id
1 'polypeptide(L)'
;MSDLGAIFHVKKAGVQYDAHAYTTTDECPEPNLKIKFKGSPAYIKLEANGSGDVPCYVKKSDGGVFQVRAEAIPTGTVLFKGGKFTVPIGITVLKINYEDDDTQYVGVTPGSTHTLEIDTTEGNEDIDYEVEVYCNDHRAIWFDTDWQDEPYLGNPDAEVYISWSPEINKHVTDRNDYK
;
A
#
# COMPACT_ATOMS: atom_id res chain seq x y z
N MET A 1 2.07 -5.20 13.59
CA MET A 1 3.43 -5.13 13.01
C MET A 1 4.12 -3.95 13.65
N SER A 2 5.24 -4.14 14.35
CA SER A 2 5.99 -3.06 15.00
C SER A 2 7.06 -2.54 14.04
N ASP A 3 6.60 -1.93 12.96
CA ASP A 3 7.46 -1.09 12.13
C ASP A 3 7.82 0.16 12.95
N LEU A 4 9.10 0.56 12.95
CA LEU A 4 9.49 1.86 13.50
C LEU A 4 8.87 3.03 12.69
N GLY A 5 8.32 2.74 11.51
CA GLY A 5 8.00 3.74 10.49
C GLY A 5 9.26 4.48 10.05
N ALA A 6 10.44 3.86 10.22
CA ALA A 6 11.73 4.48 9.99
C ALA A 6 12.37 3.92 8.72
N ILE A 7 12.70 4.81 7.82
CA ILE A 7 13.27 4.51 6.53
C ILE A 7 14.77 4.78 6.56
N PHE A 8 15.56 3.81 6.08
CA PHE A 8 16.98 3.95 5.80
C PHE A 8 17.16 4.48 4.38
N HIS A 9 17.38 5.80 4.28
CA HIS A 9 17.57 6.47 3.01
C HIS A 9 19.01 6.37 2.51
N VAL A 10 19.19 5.90 1.28
CA VAL A 10 20.46 5.90 0.55
C VAL A 10 20.30 6.78 -0.68
N LYS A 11 21.11 7.84 -0.78
CA LYS A 11 21.13 8.72 -1.96
C LYS A 11 22.37 8.42 -2.81
N LYS A 12 22.17 8.15 -4.09
CA LYS A 12 23.26 7.94 -5.06
C LYS A 12 22.89 8.61 -6.38
N ALA A 13 23.77 9.47 -6.88
CA ALA A 13 23.59 10.19 -8.15
C ALA A 13 22.24 10.93 -8.27
N GLY A 14 21.75 11.52 -7.17
CA GLY A 14 20.47 12.25 -7.14
C GLY A 14 19.23 11.36 -6.98
N VAL A 15 19.36 10.03 -7.07
CA VAL A 15 18.28 9.07 -6.82
C VAL A 15 18.29 8.66 -5.35
N GLN A 16 17.11 8.62 -4.73
CA GLN A 16 16.91 8.11 -3.38
C GLN A 16 16.41 6.66 -3.44
N TYR A 17 16.99 5.81 -2.60
CA TYR A 17 16.66 4.40 -2.41
C TYR A 17 16.34 4.18 -0.93
N ASP A 18 15.27 3.46 -0.66
CA ASP A 18 14.70 3.36 0.67
C ASP A 18 14.63 1.89 1.13
N ALA A 19 15.02 1.65 2.38
CA ALA A 19 14.95 0.35 3.03
C ALA A 19 14.30 0.47 4.41
N HIS A 20 13.55 -0.56 4.81
CA HIS A 20 12.94 -0.59 6.14
C HIS A 20 13.94 -0.86 7.26
N ALA A 21 13.75 -0.14 8.37
CA ALA A 21 14.46 -0.38 9.62
C ALA A 21 13.56 -1.09 10.63
N TYR A 22 13.96 -2.32 10.97
CA TYR A 22 13.24 -3.19 11.90
C TYR A 22 13.79 -3.04 13.34
N THR A 23 12.93 -3.28 14.34
CA THR A 23 13.33 -3.18 15.76
C THR A 23 13.85 -4.49 16.33
N THR A 24 13.51 -5.61 15.69
CA THR A 24 13.82 -6.96 16.18
C THR A 24 14.60 -7.75 15.14
N THR A 25 15.39 -8.71 15.64
CA THR A 25 16.08 -9.69 14.79
C THR A 25 15.13 -10.76 14.26
N ASP A 26 13.95 -10.93 14.84
CA ASP A 26 12.93 -11.87 14.34
C ASP A 26 12.34 -11.36 13.02
N GLU A 27 12.10 -10.05 12.91
CA GLU A 27 11.65 -9.41 11.68
C GLU A 27 12.78 -9.21 10.65
N CYS A 28 14.04 -9.16 11.14
CA CYS A 28 15.24 -8.94 10.35
C CYS A 28 16.37 -9.91 10.75
N PRO A 29 16.23 -11.20 10.41
CA PRO A 29 17.24 -12.21 10.75
C PRO A 29 18.58 -11.93 10.08
N GLU A 30 19.64 -12.55 10.57
CA GLU A 30 20.95 -12.44 9.91
C GLU A 30 20.95 -13.11 8.53
N PRO A 31 21.69 -12.56 7.54
CA PRO A 31 22.53 -11.38 7.62
C PRO A 31 21.73 -10.07 7.65
N ASN A 32 22.10 -9.15 8.56
CA ASN A 32 21.49 -7.82 8.66
C ASN A 32 22.54 -6.74 8.93
N LEU A 33 22.18 -5.48 8.65
CA LEU A 33 22.96 -4.31 9.02
C LEU A 33 22.37 -3.71 10.30
N LYS A 34 23.11 -3.82 11.40
CA LYS A 34 22.75 -3.21 12.67
C LYS A 34 23.15 -1.74 12.70
N ILE A 35 22.17 -0.87 12.94
CA ILE A 35 22.35 0.57 13.11
C ILE A 35 21.77 1.02 14.47
N LYS A 36 21.99 2.30 14.80
CA LYS A 36 21.39 2.93 15.99
C LYS A 36 20.49 4.07 15.54
N PHE A 37 19.20 3.98 15.87
CA PHE A 37 18.20 5.00 15.54
C PHE A 37 17.59 5.55 16.83
N LYS A 38 17.72 6.87 17.05
CA LYS A 38 17.21 7.57 18.25
C LYS A 38 17.62 6.91 19.59
N GLY A 39 18.79 6.31 19.66
CA GLY A 39 19.27 5.64 20.88
C GLY A 39 19.01 4.14 20.93
N SER A 40 18.09 3.62 20.14
CA SER A 40 17.70 2.21 20.08
C SER A 40 18.39 1.46 18.94
N PRO A 41 18.64 0.14 19.08
CA PRO A 41 19.09 -0.67 17.96
C PRO A 41 17.99 -0.74 16.87
N ALA A 42 18.41 -0.72 15.61
CA ALA A 42 17.56 -1.03 14.47
C ALA A 42 18.35 -1.87 13.45
N TYR A 43 17.64 -2.61 12.62
CA TYR A 43 18.20 -3.63 11.73
C TYR A 43 17.69 -3.42 10.30
N ILE A 44 18.58 -3.43 9.32
CA ILE A 44 18.24 -3.36 7.89
C ILE A 44 18.50 -4.73 7.25
N LYS A 45 17.55 -5.22 6.45
CA LYS A 45 17.70 -6.49 5.73
C LYS A 45 18.81 -6.40 4.69
N LEU A 46 19.62 -7.45 4.65
CA LEU A 46 20.68 -7.62 3.66
C LEU A 46 20.36 -8.83 2.79
N GLU A 47 20.75 -8.76 1.52
CA GLU A 47 20.71 -9.83 0.54
C GLU A 47 22.12 -10.12 0.03
N ALA A 48 22.28 -11.24 -0.68
CA ALA A 48 23.52 -11.53 -1.38
C ALA A 48 23.88 -10.38 -2.35
N ASN A 49 25.19 -10.16 -2.55
CA ASN A 49 25.66 -9.13 -3.48
C ASN A 49 25.05 -9.32 -4.89
N GLY A 50 24.43 -8.27 -5.42
CA GLY A 50 23.74 -8.29 -6.72
C GLY A 50 22.25 -8.65 -6.65
N SER A 51 21.75 -9.08 -5.48
CA SER A 51 20.34 -9.38 -5.24
C SER A 51 19.60 -8.29 -4.47
N GLY A 52 20.31 -7.28 -3.96
CA GLY A 52 19.70 -6.13 -3.28
C GLY A 52 19.37 -5.01 -4.26
N ASP A 53 18.32 -4.25 -3.97
CA ASP A 53 17.86 -3.14 -4.82
C ASP A 53 18.49 -1.80 -4.45
N VAL A 54 19.08 -1.70 -3.25
CA VAL A 54 19.67 -0.48 -2.74
C VAL A 54 21.18 -0.49 -3.01
N PRO A 55 21.78 0.58 -3.56
CA PRO A 55 23.21 0.63 -3.90
C PRO A 55 24.08 0.91 -2.66
N CYS A 56 23.86 0.14 -1.59
CA CYS A 56 24.59 0.19 -0.34
C CYS A 56 25.09 -1.22 -0.01
N TYR A 57 26.40 -1.36 0.19
CA TYR A 57 27.06 -2.65 0.35
C TYR A 57 27.68 -2.77 1.73
N VAL A 58 27.54 -3.94 2.35
CA VAL A 58 28.12 -4.27 3.64
C VAL A 58 29.12 -5.39 3.43
N LYS A 59 30.39 -5.11 3.74
CA LYS A 59 31.47 -6.09 3.67
C LYS A 59 31.77 -6.63 5.07
N LYS A 60 31.65 -7.95 5.25
CA LYS A 60 32.09 -8.64 6.46
C LYS A 60 33.62 -8.79 6.47
N SER A 61 34.18 -8.96 7.67
CA SER A 61 35.62 -9.16 7.88
C SER A 61 36.16 -10.41 7.20
N ASP A 62 35.33 -11.44 7.01
CA ASP A 62 35.63 -12.67 6.28
C ASP A 62 35.65 -12.50 4.75
N GLY A 63 35.34 -11.31 4.24
CA GLY A 63 35.32 -11.00 2.81
C GLY A 63 33.94 -11.13 2.15
N GLY A 64 32.92 -11.65 2.84
CA GLY A 64 31.56 -11.71 2.33
C GLY A 64 30.99 -10.32 2.07
N VAL A 65 30.40 -10.10 0.89
CA VAL A 65 29.74 -8.84 0.52
C VAL A 65 28.24 -9.08 0.43
N PHE A 66 27.49 -8.23 1.12
CA PHE A 66 26.04 -8.19 1.10
C PHE A 66 25.58 -6.84 0.59
N GLN A 67 24.35 -6.78 0.11
CA GLN A 67 23.73 -5.56 -0.38
C GLN A 67 22.45 -5.28 0.40
N VAL A 68 22.17 -4.01 0.66
CA VAL A 68 20.92 -3.61 1.32
C VAL A 68 19.73 -3.97 0.42
N ARG A 69 18.73 -4.60 1.02
CA ARG A 69 17.44 -4.88 0.38
C ARG A 69 16.53 -3.68 0.51
N ALA A 70 15.84 -3.29 -0.56
CA ALA A 70 14.83 -2.24 -0.45
C ALA A 70 13.67 -2.69 0.43
N GLU A 71 12.87 -1.73 0.86
CA GLU A 71 11.55 -2.02 1.40
C GLU A 71 10.77 -2.87 0.39
N ALA A 72 10.33 -4.06 0.82
CA ALA A 72 9.38 -4.83 0.04
C ALA A 72 8.01 -4.17 0.18
N ILE A 73 7.71 -3.22 -0.70
CA ILE A 73 6.36 -2.64 -0.80
C ILE A 73 5.41 -3.80 -1.15
N PRO A 74 4.41 -4.09 -0.30
CA PRO A 74 3.57 -5.27 -0.47
C PRO A 74 2.74 -5.16 -1.74
N THR A 75 2.33 -6.31 -2.28
CA THR A 75 1.34 -6.40 -3.36
C THR A 75 0.19 -7.26 -2.88
N GLY A 76 -1.04 -6.84 -3.17
CA GLY A 76 -2.22 -7.60 -2.79
C GLY A 76 -3.49 -7.00 -3.36
N THR A 77 -4.54 -7.82 -3.27
CA THR A 77 -5.91 -7.47 -3.64
C THR A 77 -6.82 -8.10 -2.61
N VAL A 78 -7.88 -7.38 -2.23
CA VAL A 78 -8.94 -7.90 -1.37
C VAL A 78 -10.28 -7.60 -1.98
N LEU A 79 -11.19 -8.58 -1.93
CA LEU A 79 -12.62 -8.33 -2.12
C LEU A 79 -13.14 -7.64 -0.84
N PHE A 80 -13.52 -6.38 -0.98
CA PHE A 80 -13.95 -5.54 0.13
C PHE A 80 -15.47 -5.55 0.26
N LYS A 81 -15.97 -5.68 1.49
CA LYS A 81 -17.40 -5.77 1.82
C LYS A 81 -17.82 -4.72 2.86
N GLY A 82 -17.07 -3.62 2.95
CA GLY A 82 -17.23 -2.61 4.00
C GLY A 82 -16.46 -2.93 5.29
N GLY A 83 -16.26 -1.91 6.12
CA GLY A 83 -15.60 -2.00 7.43
C GLY A 83 -14.24 -1.31 7.48
N LYS A 84 -13.35 -1.82 8.35
CA LYS A 84 -12.03 -1.22 8.53
C LYS A 84 -11.04 -1.74 7.49
N PHE A 85 -10.36 -0.83 6.81
CA PHE A 85 -9.26 -1.12 5.92
C PHE A 85 -7.98 -0.45 6.44
N THR A 86 -6.87 -1.17 6.50
CA THR A 86 -5.56 -0.59 6.84
C THR A 86 -4.68 -0.57 5.60
N VAL A 87 -4.25 0.62 5.20
CA VAL A 87 -3.34 0.82 4.10
C VAL A 87 -2.01 0.16 4.45
N PRO A 88 -1.51 -0.79 3.65
CA PRO A 88 -0.22 -1.41 3.92
C PRO A 88 0.91 -0.36 3.91
N ILE A 89 1.96 -0.60 4.71
CA ILE A 89 3.13 0.29 4.70
C ILE A 89 3.75 0.31 3.29
N GLY A 90 4.24 1.47 2.88
CA GLY A 90 4.80 1.71 1.54
C GLY A 90 3.75 1.93 0.43
N ILE A 91 2.45 1.78 0.71
CA ILE A 91 1.38 2.02 -0.26
C ILE A 91 0.85 3.45 -0.14
N THR A 92 0.97 4.19 -1.24
CA THR A 92 0.56 5.60 -1.36
C THR A 92 -0.62 5.79 -2.32
N VAL A 93 -0.93 4.77 -3.12
CA VAL A 93 -2.08 4.74 -4.02
C VAL A 93 -2.77 3.39 -3.91
N LEU A 94 -4.10 3.39 -3.80
CA LEU A 94 -4.94 2.21 -3.94
C LEU A 94 -5.61 2.24 -5.31
N LYS A 95 -5.72 1.08 -5.96
CA LYS A 95 -6.63 0.86 -7.08
C LYS A 95 -7.93 0.31 -6.51
N ILE A 96 -9.05 0.97 -6.75
CA ILE A 96 -10.38 0.50 -6.41
C ILE A 96 -11.11 0.21 -7.71
N ASN A 97 -11.68 -0.98 -7.83
CA ASN A 97 -12.52 -1.34 -8.96
C ASN A 97 -13.80 -2.01 -8.50
N TYR A 98 -14.90 -1.72 -9.19
CA TYR A 98 -16.16 -2.42 -9.05
C TYR A 98 -16.27 -3.39 -10.23
N GLU A 99 -16.31 -4.69 -9.92
CA GLU A 99 -16.21 -5.75 -10.93
C GLU A 99 -15.00 -5.53 -11.86
N ASP A 100 -15.10 -5.92 -13.14
CA ASP A 100 -14.04 -5.78 -14.15
C ASP A 100 -14.18 -4.49 -15.02
N ASP A 101 -15.11 -3.59 -14.69
CA ASP A 101 -15.47 -2.45 -15.56
C ASP A 101 -14.76 -1.14 -15.16
N ASP A 102 -15.12 -0.57 -14.00
CA ASP A 102 -14.63 0.74 -13.59
C ASP A 102 -13.48 0.68 -12.59
N THR A 103 -12.49 1.55 -12.78
CA THR A 103 -11.29 1.64 -11.95
C THR A 103 -11.00 3.08 -11.58
N GLN A 104 -10.78 3.35 -10.29
CA GLN A 104 -10.27 4.62 -9.80
C GLN A 104 -9.04 4.42 -8.91
N TYR A 105 -8.16 5.42 -8.88
CA TYR A 105 -6.93 5.46 -8.11
C TYR A 105 -7.03 6.49 -6.98
N VAL A 106 -6.89 6.03 -5.74
CA VAL A 106 -7.03 6.87 -4.54
C VAL A 106 -5.68 7.05 -3.87
N GLY A 107 -5.27 8.30 -3.71
CA GLY A 107 -4.10 8.67 -2.92
C GLY A 107 -4.35 8.50 -1.43
N VAL A 108 -3.51 7.73 -0.75
CA VAL A 108 -3.68 7.36 0.67
C VAL A 108 -2.38 7.49 1.46
N THR A 109 -2.50 7.66 2.78
CA THR A 109 -1.33 7.71 3.67
C THR A 109 -0.88 6.28 4.03
N PRO A 110 0.38 5.86 3.79
CA PRO A 110 0.84 4.53 4.18
C PRO A 110 0.64 4.26 5.68
N GLY A 111 0.09 3.08 6.02
CA GLY A 111 -0.11 2.67 7.41
C GLY A 111 -1.32 3.27 8.13
N SER A 112 -2.11 4.13 7.48
CA SER A 112 -3.35 4.63 8.06
C SER A 112 -4.45 3.55 8.03
N THR A 113 -5.34 3.62 9.01
CA THR A 113 -6.55 2.80 9.05
C THR A 113 -7.76 3.68 8.80
N HIS A 114 -8.62 3.25 7.89
CA HIS A 114 -9.84 3.94 7.51
C HIS A 114 -11.06 3.06 7.76
N THR A 115 -12.17 3.69 8.13
CA THR A 115 -13.50 3.07 8.14
C THR A 115 -14.17 3.39 6.81
N LEU A 116 -14.39 2.36 5.99
CA LEU A 116 -15.00 2.48 4.67
C LEU A 116 -16.37 1.80 4.65
N GLU A 117 -17.29 2.38 3.90
CA GLU A 117 -18.64 1.86 3.66
C GLU A 117 -18.84 1.70 2.16
N ILE A 118 -19.62 0.69 1.77
CA ILE A 118 -20.06 0.52 0.38
C ILE A 118 -21.53 0.88 0.40
N ASP A 119 -21.87 1.97 -0.28
CA ASP A 119 -23.24 2.42 -0.45
C ASP A 119 -23.70 2.06 -1.87
N THR A 120 -24.92 1.54 -1.96
CA THR A 120 -25.58 1.27 -3.24
C THR A 120 -26.94 1.92 -3.19
N THR A 121 -27.15 2.87 -4.08
CA THR A 121 -28.37 3.66 -4.15
C THR A 121 -29.06 3.46 -5.49
N GLU A 122 -30.38 3.29 -5.47
CA GLU A 122 -31.20 3.32 -6.68
C GLU A 122 -31.10 4.71 -7.31
N GLY A 123 -30.76 4.75 -8.59
CA GLY A 123 -30.68 6.01 -9.33
C GLY A 123 -32.05 6.53 -9.76
N ASN A 124 -32.07 7.50 -10.67
CA ASN A 124 -33.30 8.09 -11.22
C ASN A 124 -33.69 7.42 -12.56
N GLU A 125 -34.65 7.95 -13.30
CA GLU A 125 -35.14 7.35 -14.56
C GLU A 125 -34.06 7.10 -15.64
N ASP A 126 -32.83 7.64 -15.48
CA ASP A 126 -31.69 7.49 -16.39
C ASP A 126 -30.50 6.69 -15.80
N ILE A 127 -30.51 6.29 -14.51
CA ILE A 127 -29.45 5.52 -13.83
C ILE A 127 -30.11 4.45 -12.97
N ASP A 128 -29.80 3.18 -13.18
CA ASP A 128 -30.45 2.11 -12.41
C ASP A 128 -29.85 2.05 -10.99
N TYR A 129 -28.52 2.10 -10.85
CA TYR A 129 -27.82 2.07 -9.56
C TYR A 129 -26.52 2.89 -9.57
N GLU A 130 -26.23 3.54 -8.43
CA GLU A 130 -24.95 4.17 -8.13
C GLU A 130 -24.25 3.37 -7.01
N VAL A 131 -22.97 3.05 -7.20
CA VAL A 131 -22.14 2.35 -6.21
C VAL A 131 -21.01 3.25 -5.75
N GLU A 132 -20.96 3.54 -4.45
CA GLU A 132 -19.93 4.37 -3.84
C GLU A 132 -19.13 3.59 -2.79
N VAL A 133 -17.81 3.85 -2.73
CA VAL A 133 -16.99 3.52 -1.58
C VAL A 133 -16.72 4.80 -0.80
N TYR A 134 -17.36 4.94 0.36
CA TYR A 134 -17.25 6.15 1.18
C TYR A 134 -16.29 5.96 2.36
N CYS A 135 -15.35 6.89 2.52
CA CYS A 135 -14.47 6.94 3.68
C CYS A 135 -15.08 7.80 4.80
N ASN A 136 -15.51 7.14 5.87
CA ASN A 136 -16.14 7.78 7.02
C ASN A 136 -15.19 8.71 7.79
N ASP A 137 -13.90 8.39 7.83
CA ASP A 137 -12.92 9.16 8.61
C ASP A 137 -12.60 10.53 8.01
N HIS A 138 -12.73 10.67 6.69
CA HIS A 138 -12.49 11.92 5.95
C HIS A 138 -13.73 12.51 5.31
N ARG A 139 -14.86 11.81 5.39
CA ARG A 139 -16.15 12.20 4.81
C ARG A 139 -16.04 12.46 3.30
N ALA A 140 -15.37 11.53 2.62
CA ALA A 140 -15.03 11.64 1.21
C ALA A 140 -15.32 10.33 0.48
N ILE A 141 -15.80 10.43 -0.75
CA ILE A 141 -16.03 9.30 -1.64
C ILE A 141 -14.68 8.90 -2.26
N TRP A 142 -14.26 7.66 -2.04
CA TRP A 142 -13.04 7.07 -2.60
C TRP A 142 -13.27 6.48 -4.00
N PHE A 143 -14.46 6.00 -4.28
CA PHE A 143 -14.83 5.42 -5.56
C PHE A 143 -16.32 5.67 -5.80
N ASP A 144 -16.69 5.98 -7.04
CA ASP A 144 -18.08 6.04 -7.52
C ASP A 144 -18.16 5.49 -8.95
N THR A 145 -19.28 4.86 -9.27
CA THR A 145 -19.63 4.42 -10.63
C THR A 145 -21.15 4.39 -10.78
N ASP A 146 -21.60 4.73 -11.97
CA ASP A 146 -22.99 4.65 -12.39
C ASP A 146 -23.18 3.42 -13.28
N TRP A 147 -24.21 2.63 -13.00
CA TRP A 147 -24.53 1.46 -13.81
C TRP A 147 -25.91 1.59 -14.46
N GLN A 148 -25.95 1.37 -15.78
CA GLN A 148 -27.16 1.31 -16.60
C GLN A 148 -27.33 -0.12 -17.12
N ASP A 149 -27.92 -1.00 -16.32
CA ASP A 149 -28.55 -2.23 -16.75
C ASP A 149 -29.34 -2.83 -15.57
N GLU A 150 -30.48 -3.46 -15.87
CA GLU A 150 -31.35 -4.00 -14.83
C GLU A 150 -30.56 -4.90 -13.88
N PRO A 151 -30.69 -4.70 -12.55
CA PRO A 151 -30.04 -5.53 -11.59
C PRO A 151 -30.50 -6.96 -11.87
N TYR A 152 -29.56 -7.90 -11.90
CA TYR A 152 -29.90 -9.23 -11.43
C TYR A 152 -30.42 -9.02 -10.00
N LEU A 153 -31.75 -8.88 -9.88
CA LEU A 153 -32.47 -8.65 -8.63
C LEU A 153 -31.98 -9.67 -7.62
N GLY A 154 -31.05 -9.24 -6.76
CA GLY A 154 -30.44 -10.08 -5.74
C GLY A 154 -28.95 -10.43 -5.90
N ASN A 155 -28.08 -9.54 -6.39
CA ASN A 155 -26.67 -9.65 -5.99
C ASN A 155 -26.35 -8.71 -4.80
N PRO A 156 -26.50 -9.19 -3.54
CA PRO A 156 -26.04 -8.45 -2.35
C PRO A 156 -24.51 -8.33 -2.27
N ASP A 157 -23.78 -8.85 -3.26
CA ASP A 157 -22.34 -8.88 -3.32
C ASP A 157 -21.81 -7.95 -4.41
N ALA A 158 -21.98 -6.63 -4.26
CA ALA A 158 -21.10 -5.66 -4.92
C ALA A 158 -19.64 -6.14 -4.77
N GLU A 159 -18.97 -6.47 -5.88
CA GLU A 159 -17.61 -6.98 -5.88
C GLU A 159 -16.62 -5.83 -6.01
N VAL A 160 -16.51 -5.04 -4.93
CA VAL A 160 -15.49 -3.99 -4.84
C VAL A 160 -14.16 -4.64 -4.51
N TYR A 161 -13.17 -4.46 -5.36
CA TYR A 161 -11.79 -4.88 -5.10
C TYR A 161 -10.91 -3.69 -4.76
N ILE A 162 -10.15 -3.81 -3.68
CA ILE A 162 -9.09 -2.87 -3.33
C ILE A 162 -7.75 -3.57 -3.58
N SER A 163 -6.95 -3.01 -4.50
CA SER A 163 -5.65 -3.53 -4.90
C SER A 163 -4.53 -2.54 -4.62
N TRP A 164 -3.35 -3.06 -4.31
CA TRP A 164 -2.15 -2.26 -4.01
C TRP A 164 -0.89 -2.97 -4.52
N SER A 165 0.08 -2.19 -4.98
CA SER A 165 1.39 -2.69 -5.41
C SER A 165 2.38 -1.52 -5.58
N PRO A 166 3.70 -1.80 -5.69
CA PRO A 166 4.67 -0.77 -6.06
C PRO A 166 4.40 -0.13 -7.44
N GLU A 167 3.77 -0.86 -8.35
CA GLU A 167 3.40 -0.33 -9.67
C GLU A 167 2.16 0.57 -9.58
N ILE A 168 1.17 0.21 -8.76
CA ILE A 168 -0.02 1.03 -8.52
C ILE A 168 0.37 2.39 -7.91
N ASN A 169 1.37 2.45 -7.03
CA ASN A 169 1.91 3.70 -6.49
C ASN A 169 2.40 4.72 -7.55
N LYS A 170 2.62 4.29 -8.81
CA LYS A 170 3.08 5.17 -9.89
C LYS A 170 1.94 5.82 -10.66
N HIS A 171 0.69 5.45 -10.38
CA HIS A 171 -0.47 6.03 -11.04
C HIS A 171 -0.79 7.44 -10.53
N VAL A 172 -1.31 8.27 -11.42
CA VAL A 172 -1.93 9.54 -11.05
C VAL A 172 -3.25 9.22 -10.33
N THR A 173 -3.52 9.95 -9.25
CA THR A 173 -4.72 9.73 -8.44
C THR A 173 -5.90 10.52 -8.99
N ASP A 174 -7.06 9.87 -9.03
CA ASP A 174 -8.33 10.50 -9.35
C ASP A 174 -8.86 11.30 -8.14
N ARG A 175 -8.58 10.77 -6.94
CA ARG A 175 -9.00 11.31 -5.65
C ARG A 175 -7.87 11.20 -4.63
N ASN A 176 -7.84 12.10 -3.66
CA ASN A 176 -6.80 12.11 -2.62
C ASN A 176 -7.43 12.18 -1.24
N ASP A 177 -6.98 11.30 -0.35
CA ASP A 177 -7.44 11.14 1.02
C ASP A 177 -6.35 11.51 2.05
N TYR A 178 -5.49 12.44 1.65
CA TYR A 178 -4.48 13.01 2.55
C TYR A 178 -5.11 14.09 3.43
N LYS A 179 -4.63 14.21 4.68
CA LYS A 179 -4.88 15.40 5.52
C LYS A 179 -4.02 16.58 5.10
#